data_AF-A0A9X2Z8D4-F1
#
_entry.id   AF-A0A9X2Z8D4-F1
#
_cell.length_a   1.000
_cell.length_b   1.000
_cell.length_c   1.000
_cell.angle_alpha   90.00
_cell.angle_beta   90.00
_cell.angle_gamma   90.00
#
_symmetry.space_group_name_H-M   'P 1'
#
loop_
_entity.id
_entity.type
_entity.pdbx_description
1 polymer ?
#
loop_
_entity_poly.entity_id
_entity_poly.type
_entity_poly.pdbx_seq_one_letter_code
_entity_poly.pdbx_strand_id
1 'polypeptide(L)'
;MLDEVQQDPLGGVEWFDGLVRNAQKDRSFDGRDGGKGQVVRLSDIPDLAVGHSPKPPSLGHQRPHTVAYEVDGTDGAAGTASYIDATGVSRAVDMRVPWTFVMASPELSFSSGVTASADGSALACRVVIDGAVRLQQQGPSVVDCQVPVS
;
A
#
# COMPACT_ATOMS: atom_id res chain seq x y z
N MET A 1 13.77 36.06 3.71
CA MET A 1 14.61 34.86 3.65
C MET A 1 13.65 33.69 3.57
N LEU A 2 13.16 33.45 2.35
CA LEU A 2 12.23 32.37 2.01
C LEU A 2 13.12 31.18 1.68
N ASP A 3 12.89 30.03 2.31
CA ASP A 3 13.40 28.76 1.80
C ASP A 3 12.20 27.93 1.36
N GLU A 4 12.31 27.51 0.11
CA GLU A 4 11.28 27.09 -0.81
C GLU A 4 11.16 25.57 -0.75
N VAL A 5 9.95 25.09 -0.46
CA VAL A 5 9.58 23.69 -0.64
C VAL A 5 9.64 23.37 -2.13
N GLN A 6 10.70 22.67 -2.53
CA GLN A 6 10.87 22.14 -3.87
C GLN A 6 9.88 20.97 -4.07
N GLN A 7 8.74 21.24 -4.69
CA GLN A 7 7.85 20.23 -5.27
C GLN A 7 8.16 20.12 -6.76
N ASP A 8 8.67 18.96 -7.17
CA ASP A 8 8.91 18.63 -8.58
C ASP A 8 7.56 18.29 -9.27
N PRO A 9 7.22 18.94 -10.40
CA PRO A 9 5.96 18.74 -11.10
C PRO A 9 6.16 18.04 -12.44
N LEU A 10 6.01 16.72 -12.55
CA LEU A 10 5.82 16.07 -13.87
C LEU A 10 4.96 14.80 -13.79
N GLY A 11 3.82 14.84 -14.49
CA GLY A 11 3.17 13.74 -15.22
C GLY A 11 2.47 12.67 -14.37
N GLY A 12 1.16 12.70 -14.17
CA GLY A 12 0.17 12.62 -15.25
C GLY A 12 -0.23 11.16 -15.49
N VAL A 13 -1.21 10.67 -14.72
CA VAL A 13 -2.02 9.47 -15.04
C VAL A 13 -3.44 9.67 -14.51
N GLU A 14 -4.15 10.60 -15.13
CA GLU A 14 -5.61 10.63 -15.07
C GLU A 14 -6.18 9.73 -16.20
N TRP A 15 -7.47 9.38 -16.05
CA TRP A 15 -8.37 8.89 -17.11
C TRP A 15 -8.45 7.37 -17.38
N PHE A 16 -8.62 6.55 -16.34
CA PHE A 16 -9.40 5.31 -16.50
C PHE A 16 -10.91 5.61 -16.49
N ASP A 17 -11.39 6.39 -17.46
CA ASP A 17 -12.81 6.42 -17.79
C ASP A 17 -12.97 6.79 -19.27
N GLY A 18 -13.30 5.79 -20.09
CA GLY A 18 -13.21 5.88 -21.54
C GLY A 18 -14.02 4.79 -22.24
N LEU A 19 -15.32 4.76 -21.94
CA LEU A 19 -16.42 4.26 -22.78
C LEU A 19 -16.01 3.60 -24.11
N VAL A 20 -16.02 2.26 -24.13
CA VAL A 20 -16.07 1.49 -25.38
C VAL A 20 -17.47 1.63 -25.98
N ARG A 21 -17.65 2.63 -26.83
CA ARG A 21 -18.80 2.71 -27.74
C ARG A 21 -18.37 2.21 -29.12
N ASN A 22 -18.86 1.02 -29.44
CA ASN A 22 -18.72 0.34 -30.71
C ASN A 22 -19.44 1.15 -31.82
N ALA A 23 -18.70 1.61 -32.82
CA ALA A 23 -19.25 2.15 -34.05
C ALA A 23 -18.22 2.01 -35.18
N GLN A 24 -18.00 0.77 -35.64
CA GLN A 24 -17.36 0.56 -36.93
C GLN A 24 -18.31 1.02 -38.04
N LYS A 25 -18.16 2.30 -38.40
CA LYS A 25 -18.82 2.92 -39.53
C LYS A 25 -18.25 2.31 -40.83
N ASP A 26 -18.99 1.36 -41.37
CA ASP A 26 -19.27 1.12 -42.79
C ASP A 26 -18.44 1.98 -43.77
N ARG A 27 -17.19 1.54 -44.01
CA ARG A 27 -16.42 2.01 -45.16
C ARG A 27 -16.86 1.19 -46.37
N SER A 28 -17.88 1.68 -47.06
CA SER A 28 -18.25 1.22 -48.39
C SER A 28 -17.06 1.50 -49.32
N PHE A 29 -16.37 0.44 -49.73
CA PHE A 29 -15.35 0.50 -50.78
C PHE A 29 -16.00 -0.02 -52.07
N ASP A 30 -16.36 0.92 -52.94
CA ASP A 30 -16.76 0.68 -54.32
C ASP A 30 -15.57 0.10 -55.08
N GLY A 31 -15.69 -1.16 -55.48
CA GLY A 31 -14.63 -1.92 -56.15
C GLY A 31 -15.23 -2.90 -57.13
N ARG A 32 -15.56 -2.39 -58.32
CA ARG A 32 -15.82 -3.17 -59.53
C ARG A 32 -14.52 -3.90 -59.91
N ASP A 33 -14.33 -5.14 -59.47
CA ASP A 33 -13.32 -6.02 -60.07
C ASP A 33 -13.73 -7.49 -59.97
N GLY A 34 -13.77 -8.14 -61.13
CA GLY A 34 -14.19 -9.53 -61.34
C GLY A 34 -13.17 -10.56 -60.87
N GLY A 35 -12.82 -10.53 -59.59
CA GLY A 35 -12.03 -11.57 -58.94
C GLY A 35 -12.93 -12.69 -58.44
N LYS A 36 -12.62 -13.95 -58.81
CA LYS A 36 -13.28 -15.15 -58.26
C LYS A 36 -13.07 -15.20 -56.74
N GLY A 37 -13.98 -14.60 -55.99
CA GLY A 37 -14.02 -14.67 -54.54
C GLY A 37 -14.33 -16.10 -54.11
N GLN A 38 -13.39 -16.72 -53.42
CA GLN A 38 -13.60 -18.02 -52.80
C GLN A 38 -14.68 -17.82 -51.74
N VAL A 39 -15.80 -18.53 -51.87
CA VAL A 39 -16.89 -18.46 -50.90
C VAL A 39 -16.39 -19.13 -49.63
N VAL A 40 -15.87 -18.35 -48.68
CA VAL A 40 -15.53 -18.86 -47.36
C VAL A 40 -16.85 -19.23 -46.69
N ARG A 41 -17.17 -20.52 -46.70
CA ARG A 41 -18.24 -21.07 -45.86
C ARG A 41 -17.77 -20.85 -44.43
N LEU A 42 -18.28 -19.79 -43.79
CA LEU A 42 -18.08 -19.60 -42.36
C LEU A 42 -18.85 -20.72 -41.67
N SER A 43 -18.14 -21.78 -41.29
CA SER A 43 -18.68 -22.73 -40.32
C SER A 43 -18.92 -21.97 -39.02
N ASP A 44 -20.03 -22.23 -38.33
CA ASP A 44 -20.18 -21.83 -36.93
C ASP A 44 -19.01 -22.42 -36.15
N ILE A 45 -18.05 -21.57 -35.79
CA ILE A 45 -17.06 -21.90 -34.77
C ILE A 45 -17.89 -21.90 -33.49
N PRO A 46 -18.12 -23.04 -32.83
CA PRO A 46 -18.85 -23.02 -31.58
C PRO A 46 -18.07 -22.10 -30.63
N ASP A 47 -18.73 -21.04 -30.16
CA ASP A 47 -18.18 -20.14 -29.16
C ASP A 47 -18.06 -20.90 -27.84
N LEU A 48 -16.99 -21.68 -27.73
CA LEU A 48 -16.54 -22.30 -26.48
C LEU A 48 -15.85 -21.25 -25.59
N ALA A 49 -15.83 -19.98 -26.00
CA ALA A 49 -15.29 -18.87 -25.23
C ALA A 49 -16.29 -18.36 -24.17
N VAL A 50 -17.13 -19.24 -23.61
CA VAL A 50 -17.75 -18.97 -22.33
C VAL A 50 -16.72 -19.24 -21.23
N GLY A 51 -15.73 -18.35 -21.16
CA GLY A 51 -14.81 -18.25 -20.04
C GLY A 51 -15.59 -17.73 -18.83
N HIS A 52 -16.29 -18.61 -18.14
CA HIS A 52 -16.73 -18.32 -16.80
C HIS A 52 -15.50 -18.31 -15.91
N SER A 53 -14.90 -17.12 -15.75
CA SER A 53 -13.98 -16.91 -14.65
C SER A 53 -14.73 -17.34 -13.38
N PRO A 54 -14.27 -18.39 -12.68
CA PRO A 54 -14.85 -18.71 -11.40
C PRO A 54 -14.74 -17.45 -10.53
N LYS A 55 -15.78 -17.19 -9.73
CA LYS A 55 -15.72 -16.13 -8.72
C LYS A 55 -14.37 -16.28 -8.02
N PRO A 56 -13.52 -15.24 -7.99
CA PRO A 56 -12.23 -15.35 -7.31
C PRO A 56 -12.53 -15.86 -5.89
N PRO A 57 -11.75 -16.84 -5.39
CA PRO A 57 -11.94 -17.29 -4.02
C PRO A 57 -11.98 -16.04 -3.14
N SER A 58 -12.98 -15.95 -2.26
CA SER A 58 -12.99 -14.88 -1.27
C SER A 58 -11.63 -14.89 -0.59
N LEU A 59 -10.88 -13.80 -0.75
CA LEU A 59 -9.60 -13.59 -0.06
C LEU A 59 -9.82 -14.02 1.38
N GLY A 60 -9.11 -15.07 1.77
CA GLY A 60 -9.34 -15.77 3.04
C GLY A 60 -9.40 -14.77 4.17
N HIS A 61 -10.25 -15.08 5.15
CA HIS A 61 -10.46 -14.29 6.35
C HIS A 61 -9.13 -13.72 6.85
N GLN A 62 -8.93 -12.41 6.71
CA GLN A 62 -7.70 -11.75 7.14
C GLN A 62 -7.57 -12.00 8.63
N ARG A 63 -6.53 -12.73 9.03
CA ARG A 63 -6.25 -12.89 10.45
C ARG A 63 -5.56 -11.62 10.93
N PRO A 64 -6.00 -11.03 12.03
CA PRO A 64 -5.35 -9.85 12.56
C PRO A 64 -3.93 -10.20 13.02
N HIS A 65 -2.98 -9.33 12.73
CA HIS A 65 -1.60 -9.42 13.18
C HIS A 65 -1.44 -8.64 14.48
N THR A 66 -0.59 -9.12 15.39
CA THR A 66 -0.28 -8.38 16.62
C THR A 66 0.98 -7.56 16.44
N VAL A 67 0.88 -6.24 16.60
CA VAL A 67 2.01 -5.32 16.52
C VAL A 67 2.33 -4.78 17.91
N ALA A 68 3.60 -4.81 18.28
CA ALA A 68 4.10 -4.18 19.49
C ALA A 68 5.20 -3.16 19.14
N TYR A 69 5.06 -1.97 19.69
CA TYR A 69 6.08 -0.92 19.67
C TYR A 69 6.72 -0.87 21.04
N GLU A 70 8.04 -0.98 21.09
CA GLU A 70 8.78 -0.89 22.34
C GLU A 70 9.87 0.17 22.18
N VAL A 71 9.92 1.09 23.13
CA VAL A 71 10.93 2.13 23.22
C VAL A 71 11.67 1.98 24.54
N ASP A 72 12.95 1.64 24.42
CA ASP A 72 13.87 1.40 25.51
C ASP A 72 14.90 2.53 25.57
N GLY A 73 15.53 2.74 26.73
CA GLY A 73 16.48 3.83 26.94
C GLY A 73 16.74 4.08 28.42
N THR A 74 17.03 5.32 28.79
CA THR A 74 17.27 5.69 30.20
C THR A 74 15.96 5.62 30.98
N ASP A 75 15.94 4.84 32.07
CA ASP A 75 14.76 4.62 32.90
C ASP A 75 14.20 5.94 33.47
N GLY A 76 12.90 6.16 33.29
CA GLY A 76 12.20 7.36 33.75
C GLY A 76 12.37 8.60 32.87
N ALA A 77 13.13 8.54 31.77
CA ALA A 77 13.26 9.64 30.82
C ALA A 77 11.89 10.04 30.26
N ALA A 78 11.55 11.32 30.38
CA ALA A 78 10.35 11.88 29.79
C ALA A 78 10.59 12.17 28.30
N GLY A 79 9.57 11.95 27.50
CA GLY A 79 9.65 12.16 26.06
C GLY A 79 8.29 12.07 25.39
N THR A 80 8.29 12.15 24.07
CA THR A 80 7.10 12.02 23.24
C THR A 80 7.31 10.89 22.24
N ALA A 81 6.30 10.02 22.09
CA ALA A 81 6.25 9.01 21.05
C ALA A 81 5.14 9.33 20.06
N SER A 82 5.45 9.21 18.78
CA SER A 82 4.50 9.26 17.68
C SER A 82 4.45 7.88 17.03
N TYR A 83 3.29 7.24 17.01
CA TYR A 83 3.12 5.89 16.45
C TYR A 83 1.96 5.85 15.46
N ILE A 84 2.01 4.89 14.53
CA ILE A 84 0.91 4.64 13.60
C ILE A 84 -0.06 3.63 14.23
N ASP A 85 -1.32 4.02 14.39
CA ASP A 85 -2.41 3.20 14.91
C ASP A 85 -2.96 2.21 13.87
N ALA A 86 -3.90 1.33 14.25
CA ALA A 86 -4.38 0.25 13.37
C ALA A 86 -5.14 0.76 12.13
N THR A 87 -5.44 2.06 12.07
CA THR A 87 -6.15 2.72 10.99
C THR A 87 -5.21 3.46 10.03
N GLY A 88 -3.90 3.47 10.28
CA GLY A 88 -2.93 4.21 9.45
C GLY A 88 -2.68 5.63 9.95
N VAL A 89 -3.26 6.02 11.08
CA VAL A 89 -3.18 7.40 11.57
C VAL A 89 -2.04 7.52 12.57
N SER A 90 -1.20 8.54 12.37
CA SER A 90 -0.14 8.90 13.31
C SER A 90 -0.74 9.55 14.56
N ARG A 91 -0.37 9.05 15.75
CA ARG A 91 -0.79 9.56 17.05
C ARG A 91 0.42 9.87 17.91
N ALA A 92 0.44 11.08 18.46
CA ALA A 92 1.45 11.49 19.43
C ALA A 92 0.94 11.30 20.87
N VAL A 93 1.83 10.87 21.75
CA VAL A 93 1.56 10.67 23.18
C VAL A 93 2.80 11.02 24.00
N ASP A 94 2.59 11.65 25.15
CA ASP A 94 3.64 11.82 26.16
C ASP A 94 3.90 10.49 26.86
N MET A 95 5.17 10.09 26.92
CA MET A 95 5.57 8.80 27.47
C MET A 95 6.74 8.93 28.44
N ARG A 96 6.97 7.87 29.21
CA ARG A 96 8.18 7.65 30.00
C ARG A 96 8.81 6.35 29.58
N VAL A 97 10.13 6.35 29.48
CA VAL A 97 10.91 5.17 29.13
C VAL A 97 11.08 4.26 30.37
N PRO A 98 11.02 2.93 30.22
CA PRO A 98 10.65 2.17 29.02
C PRO A 98 9.15 2.26 28.72
N TRP A 99 8.81 2.39 27.44
CA TRP A 99 7.42 2.46 26.97
C TRP A 99 7.10 1.31 26.02
N THR A 100 5.90 0.74 26.16
CA THR A 100 5.43 -0.36 25.33
C THR A 100 3.97 -0.16 24.96
N PHE A 101 3.66 -0.37 23.67
CA PHE A 101 2.30 -0.32 23.15
C PHE A 101 2.01 -1.52 22.27
N VAL A 102 0.87 -2.17 22.49
CA VAL A 102 0.46 -3.38 21.78
C VAL A 102 -0.92 -3.16 21.17
N MET A 103 -1.06 -3.53 19.90
CA MET A 103 -2.27 -3.32 19.12
C MET A 103 -2.46 -4.46 18.12
N ALA A 104 -3.72 -4.75 17.78
CA ALA A 104 -4.07 -5.68 16.71
C ALA A 104 -4.29 -4.90 15.40
N SER A 105 -3.59 -5.29 14.34
CA SER A 105 -3.79 -4.77 12.99
C SER A 105 -4.77 -5.67 12.22
N PRO A 106 -5.85 -5.12 11.63
CA PRO A 106 -6.84 -5.91 10.90
C PRO A 106 -6.40 -6.35 9.50
N GLU A 107 -5.29 -5.84 8.95
CA GLU A 107 -4.90 -6.07 7.56
C GLU A 107 -3.42 -6.48 7.37
N LEU A 108 -3.16 -7.18 6.26
CA LEU A 108 -1.82 -7.51 5.74
C LEU A 108 -1.09 -6.31 5.11
N SER A 109 -1.78 -5.19 4.89
CA SER A 109 -1.30 -4.02 4.14
C SER A 109 -1.20 -2.76 5.00
N PHE A 110 -0.71 -2.90 6.23
CA PHE A 110 -0.59 -1.79 7.18
C PHE A 110 0.88 -1.35 7.37
N SER A 111 1.15 -0.05 7.27
CA SER A 111 2.44 0.54 7.60
C SER A 111 2.55 0.73 9.11
N SER A 112 3.47 0.02 9.75
CA SER A 112 3.71 0.17 11.19
C SER A 112 4.96 0.99 11.45
N GLY A 113 4.89 1.95 12.36
CA GLY A 113 6.06 2.72 12.73
C GLY A 113 5.89 3.51 14.02
N VAL A 114 7.02 3.80 14.65
CA VAL A 114 7.11 4.62 15.86
C VAL A 114 8.33 5.51 15.78
N THR A 115 8.14 6.80 16.02
CA THR A 115 9.17 7.79 16.22
C THR A 115 9.12 8.23 17.68
N ALA A 116 10.24 8.20 18.38
CA ALA A 116 10.31 8.60 19.78
C ALA A 116 11.44 9.60 19.99
N SER A 117 11.18 10.60 20.81
CA SER A 117 12.16 11.59 21.26
C SER A 117 12.15 11.69 22.78
N ALA A 118 13.34 11.82 23.38
CA ALA A 118 13.52 12.04 24.81
C ALA A 118 14.71 12.96 25.07
N ASP A 119 14.66 13.70 26.18
CA ASP A 119 15.67 14.70 26.51
C ASP A 119 17.05 14.08 26.78
N GLY A 120 17.96 14.27 25.83
CA GLY A 120 19.41 14.02 25.98
C GLY A 120 19.81 12.57 26.27
N SER A 121 18.91 11.61 26.08
CA SER A 121 19.10 10.22 26.48
C SER A 121 19.09 9.30 25.26
N ALA A 122 20.04 8.39 25.18
CA ALA A 122 20.05 7.38 24.12
C ALA A 122 18.78 6.53 24.20
N LEU A 123 18.15 6.34 23.04
CA LEU A 123 16.93 5.59 22.87
C LEU A 123 17.17 4.43 21.91
N ALA A 124 16.40 3.37 22.09
CA ALA A 124 16.26 2.26 21.18
C ALA A 124 14.77 2.07 20.88
N CYS A 125 14.40 1.90 19.61
CA CYS A 125 13.07 1.47 19.23
C CYS A 125 13.13 0.08 18.61
N ARG A 126 12.12 -0.75 18.90
CA ARG A 126 11.89 -2.02 18.23
C ARG A 126 10.42 -2.18 17.88
N VAL A 127 10.19 -2.73 16.69
CA VAL A 127 8.85 -3.04 16.17
C VAL A 127 8.75 -4.56 16.05
N VAL A 128 7.80 -5.14 16.77
CA VAL A 128 7.58 -6.58 16.82
C VAL A 128 6.22 -6.90 16.19
N ILE A 129 6.21 -7.77 15.18
CA ILE A 129 4.98 -8.22 14.51
C ILE A 129 4.86 -9.73 14.68
N ASP A 130 3.77 -10.17 15.30
CA ASP A 130 3.49 -11.57 15.69
C ASP A 130 4.64 -12.22 16.47
N GLY A 131 5.27 -11.44 17.36
CA GLY A 131 6.41 -11.88 18.17
C GLY A 131 7.76 -11.87 17.45
N ALA A 132 7.81 -11.54 16.16
CA ALA A 132 9.06 -11.38 15.41
C ALA A 132 9.49 -9.91 15.32
N VAL A 133 10.72 -9.61 15.71
CA VAL A 133 11.31 -8.26 15.53
C VAL A 133 11.46 -8.00 14.02
N ARG A 134 10.76 -6.99 13.51
CA ARG A 134 10.83 -6.57 12.11
C ARG A 134 11.85 -5.48 11.89
N LEU A 135 12.00 -4.60 12.89
CA LEU A 135 12.92 -3.49 12.83
C LEU A 135 13.39 -3.15 14.25
N GLN A 136 14.65 -2.76 14.36
CA GLN A 136 15.23 -2.23 15.57
C GLN A 136 16.25 -1.15 15.21
N GLN A 137 16.15 0.01 15.86
CA GLN A 137 17.07 1.12 15.66
C GLN A 137 17.45 1.74 17.01
N GLN A 138 18.57 2.46 17.01
CA GLN A 138 19.09 3.16 18.18
C GLN A 138 19.56 4.55 17.78
N GLY A 139 19.42 5.51 18.69
CA GLY A 139 19.71 6.91 18.43
C GLY A 139 20.02 7.66 19.72
N PRO A 140 20.63 8.86 19.61
CA PRO A 140 21.14 9.59 20.78
C PRO A 140 20.05 10.28 21.62
N SER A 141 18.96 10.70 20.99
CA SER A 141 17.85 11.43 21.64
C SER A 141 16.54 11.33 20.85
N VAL A 142 16.63 10.95 19.57
CA VAL A 142 15.51 10.66 18.70
C VAL A 142 15.78 9.34 18.00
N VAL A 143 14.74 8.52 17.90
CA VAL A 143 14.73 7.28 17.10
C VAL A 143 13.51 7.27 16.22
N ASP A 144 13.67 6.73 15.01
CA ASP A 144 12.60 6.51 14.06
C ASP A 144 12.68 5.05 13.63
N CYS A 145 11.60 4.31 13.80
CA CYS A 145 11.45 2.93 13.36
C CYS A 145 10.22 2.84 12.46
N GLN A 146 10.40 2.68 11.15
CA GLN A 146 9.30 2.53 10.19
C GLN A 146 9.44 1.25 9.37
N VAL A 147 8.40 0.42 9.39
CA VAL A 147 8.28 -0.79 8.58
C VAL A 147 7.34 -0.50 7.42
N PRO A 148 7.84 -0.42 6.17
CA PRO A 148 6.99 -0.21 5.01
C PRO A 148 6.17 -1.46 4.68
N VAL A 149 5.02 -1.26 4.04
CA VAL A 149 4.27 -2.35 3.38
C VAL A 149 5.06 -2.82 2.15
N SER A 150 5.22 -4.13 1.97
CA SER A 150 5.95 -4.75 0.84
C SER A 150 5.05 -5.65 0.02
#